data_AF-A0A563CDF3-F1
#
_entry.id   AF-A0A563CDF3-F1
#
_cell.length_a   1.000
_cell.length_b   1.000
_cell.length_c   1.000
_cell.angle_alpha   90.00
_cell.angle_beta   90.00
_cell.angle_gamma   90.00
#
_symmetry.space_group_name_H-M   'P 1'
#
loop_
_entity.id
_entity.type
_entity.pdbx_description
1 polymer ?
#
loop_
_entity_poly.entity_id
_entity_poly.type
_entity_poly.pdbx_seq_one_letter_code
_entity_poly.pdbx_strand_id
1 'polypeptide(L)'
;MNNTLDKHSAEKPSTTPADIPDPETTIFHVTVKPLFSKEATPETLRIAAIGGITVEQSDGRGAEEVGVTLYAGDTGNHTPLLERAGKKSSVIDMPEATGCTEATMSIAAEPGNGEYPDFSEAVIGAKMSGIAGEDLATLEQREQAVKDFLQALGEVATCALLLKNFSELSKGFVATFKPGDRKEPSGDFYSTITADSPDSSAE
;
A
#
# COMPACT_ATOMS: atom_id res chain seq x y z
N MET A 1 -32.60 31.76 -32.29
CA MET A 1 -32.12 31.40 -30.95
C MET A 1 -31.65 29.96 -31.03
N ASN A 2 -30.34 29.75 -31.22
CA ASN A 2 -29.74 28.42 -31.24
C ASN A 2 -28.97 28.26 -29.93
N ASN A 3 -29.50 27.47 -29.01
CA ASN A 3 -28.77 27.02 -27.83
C ASN A 3 -27.97 25.77 -28.22
N THR A 4 -26.70 25.94 -28.54
CA THR A 4 -25.75 24.83 -28.60
C THR A 4 -25.28 24.59 -27.17
N LEU A 5 -25.71 23.46 -26.59
CA LEU A 5 -25.24 22.99 -25.29
C LEU A 5 -23.84 22.41 -25.51
N ASP A 6 -22.80 23.12 -25.04
CA ASP A 6 -21.44 22.61 -25.00
C ASP A 6 -21.40 21.36 -24.13
N LYS A 7 -21.29 20.19 -24.77
CA LYS A 7 -20.86 18.97 -24.09
C LYS A 7 -19.37 19.09 -23.85
N HIS A 8 -18.99 19.56 -22.67
CA HIS A 8 -17.69 19.21 -22.12
C HIS A 8 -17.67 17.69 -21.93
N SER A 9 -17.10 16.98 -22.90
CA SER A 9 -16.68 15.61 -22.70
C SER A 9 -15.55 15.68 -21.68
N ALA A 10 -15.82 15.29 -20.45
CA ALA A 10 -14.76 14.99 -19.51
C ALA A 10 -13.97 13.83 -20.12
N GLU A 11 -12.78 14.11 -20.66
CA GLU A 11 -11.78 13.07 -20.87
C GLU A 11 -11.58 12.40 -19.51
N LYS A 12 -12.03 11.17 -19.38
CA LYS A 12 -11.58 10.31 -18.29
C LYS A 12 -10.13 9.97 -18.65
N PRO A 13 -9.12 10.44 -17.89
CA PRO A 13 -7.78 9.90 -18.07
C PRO A 13 -7.86 8.41 -17.73
N SER A 14 -7.58 7.56 -18.70
CA SER A 14 -7.52 6.11 -18.48
C SER A 14 -6.10 5.77 -18.05
N THR A 15 -5.90 5.27 -16.83
CA THR A 15 -4.58 4.83 -16.35
C THR A 15 -4.10 3.62 -17.15
N THR A 16 -3.02 3.77 -17.91
CA THR A 16 -2.35 2.67 -18.62
C THR A 16 -1.31 2.00 -17.71
N PRO A 17 -0.77 0.82 -18.07
CA PRO A 17 0.32 0.21 -17.30
C PRO A 17 1.52 1.13 -17.06
N ALA A 18 1.82 2.03 -18.01
CA ALA A 18 2.93 2.97 -17.91
C ALA A 18 2.65 4.14 -16.94
N ASP A 19 1.40 4.33 -16.53
CA ASP A 19 0.99 5.37 -15.58
C ASP A 19 0.98 4.88 -14.13
N ILE A 20 1.12 3.55 -13.91
CA ILE A 20 1.25 2.95 -12.58
C ILE A 20 2.67 3.17 -12.08
N PRO A 21 2.84 3.65 -10.82
CA PRO A 21 4.17 3.91 -10.29
C PRO A 21 5.08 2.69 -10.38
N ASP A 22 6.18 2.82 -11.11
CA ASP A 22 7.16 1.75 -11.24
C ASP A 22 7.94 1.64 -9.93
N PRO A 23 7.83 0.51 -9.19
CA PRO A 23 8.52 0.34 -7.94
C PRO A 23 10.04 0.59 -8.05
N GLU A 24 10.66 0.23 -9.18
CA GLU A 24 12.10 0.33 -9.41
C GLU A 24 12.60 1.77 -9.52
N THR A 25 11.71 2.72 -9.76
CA THR A 25 12.06 4.15 -9.88
C THR A 25 11.34 5.05 -8.88
N THR A 26 10.33 4.52 -8.19
CA THR A 26 9.52 5.22 -7.18
C THR A 26 10.25 5.41 -5.85
N ILE A 27 10.07 6.58 -5.24
CA ILE A 27 10.42 6.84 -3.85
C ILE A 27 9.18 6.66 -2.98
N PHE A 28 9.27 5.84 -1.94
CA PHE A 28 8.18 5.63 -0.99
C PHE A 28 8.40 6.39 0.31
N HIS A 29 7.40 7.16 0.73
CA HIS A 29 7.35 7.88 2.00
C HIS A 29 6.34 7.21 2.93
N VAL A 30 6.83 6.39 3.85
CA VAL A 30 6.00 5.64 4.78
C VAL A 30 5.87 6.41 6.09
N THR A 31 4.67 6.91 6.38
CA THR A 31 4.31 7.55 7.65
C THR A 31 3.70 6.52 8.59
N VAL A 32 4.41 6.19 9.66
CA VAL A 32 3.96 5.25 10.69
C VAL A 32 3.26 5.99 11.82
N LYS A 33 1.97 5.71 12.00
CA LYS A 33 1.11 6.21 13.08
C LYS A 33 0.95 5.14 14.15
N PRO A 34 1.49 5.36 15.37
CA PRO A 34 1.47 4.36 16.42
C PRO A 34 0.10 4.32 17.12
N LEU A 35 -0.41 3.12 17.33
CA LEU A 35 -1.66 2.83 18.03
C LEU A 35 -1.47 1.66 19.01
N PHE A 36 -0.25 1.52 19.54
CA PHE A 36 0.11 0.48 20.49
C PHE A 36 -0.69 0.58 21.79
N SER A 37 -1.00 -0.59 22.35
CA SER A 37 -1.61 -0.70 23.67
C SER A 37 -0.64 -0.27 24.77
N LYS A 38 -1.17 0.05 25.95
CA LYS A 38 -0.34 0.34 27.13
C LYS A 38 0.40 -0.90 27.65
N GLU A 39 -0.07 -2.08 27.26
CA GLU A 39 0.48 -3.38 27.67
C GLU A 39 1.49 -3.91 26.66
N ALA A 40 1.61 -3.25 25.49
CA ALA A 40 2.52 -3.66 24.45
C ALA A 40 3.97 -3.58 24.94
N THR A 41 4.67 -4.69 24.76
CA THR A 41 6.09 -4.86 25.05
C THR A 41 6.87 -5.00 23.74
N PRO A 42 8.23 -4.92 23.78
CA PRO A 42 9.05 -5.25 22.62
C PRO A 42 8.80 -6.66 22.05
N GLU A 43 8.31 -7.59 22.88
CA GLU A 43 8.00 -8.99 22.57
C GLU A 43 6.54 -9.20 22.11
N THR A 44 5.75 -8.14 21.95
CA THR A 44 4.39 -8.27 21.43
C THR A 44 4.40 -8.32 19.90
N LEU A 45 3.61 -9.22 19.31
CA LEU A 45 3.37 -9.29 17.86
C LEU A 45 2.92 -7.92 17.35
N ARG A 46 3.68 -7.41 16.37
CA ARG A 46 3.40 -6.12 15.72
C ARG A 46 2.46 -6.36 14.57
N ILE A 47 1.46 -5.50 14.45
CA ILE A 47 0.52 -5.52 13.33
C ILE A 47 0.43 -4.13 12.73
N ALA A 48 0.19 -4.07 11.42
CA ALA A 48 -0.10 -2.81 10.76
C ALA A 48 -1.23 -2.95 9.73
N ALA A 49 -1.91 -1.85 9.50
CA ALA A 49 -2.90 -1.70 8.44
C ALA A 49 -2.64 -0.41 7.67
N ILE A 50 -2.90 -0.44 6.36
CA ILE A 50 -2.79 0.77 5.55
C ILE A 50 -3.92 1.74 5.86
N GLY A 51 -3.58 3.01 6.02
CA GLY A 51 -4.51 4.08 6.32
C GLY A 51 -4.84 4.98 5.14
N GLY A 52 -4.04 4.91 4.08
CA GLY A 52 -4.20 5.65 2.84
C GLY A 52 -2.93 5.69 2.00
N ILE A 53 -3.09 5.97 0.71
CA ILE A 53 -2.02 6.12 -0.27
C ILE A 53 -2.19 7.45 -1.00
N THR A 54 -1.08 8.12 -1.29
CA THR A 54 -1.01 9.28 -2.18
C THR A 54 0.04 9.03 -3.25
N VAL A 55 -0.19 9.54 -4.45
CA VAL A 55 0.79 9.51 -5.55
C VAL A 55 1.01 10.93 -6.01
N GLU A 56 2.27 11.36 -6.01
CA GLU A 56 2.71 12.62 -6.57
C GLU A 56 3.59 12.32 -7.79
N GLN A 57 3.07 12.65 -8.97
CA GLN A 57 3.82 12.52 -10.22
C GLN A 57 4.78 13.69 -10.34
N SER A 58 6.03 13.41 -10.68
CA SER A 58 7.00 14.47 -10.93
C SER A 58 6.62 15.24 -12.20
N ASP A 59 6.93 16.53 -12.25
CA ASP A 59 6.71 17.41 -13.40
C ASP A 59 7.67 17.13 -14.59
N GLY A 60 8.09 15.86 -14.74
CA GLY A 60 8.93 15.35 -15.82
C GLY A 60 10.44 15.37 -15.53
N ARG A 61 10.87 15.62 -14.28
CA ARG A 61 12.30 15.66 -13.90
C ARG A 61 12.67 14.89 -12.63
N GLY A 62 11.70 14.30 -11.93
CA GLY A 62 11.92 13.59 -10.66
C GLY A 62 11.43 12.15 -10.68
N ALA A 63 11.82 11.38 -9.67
CA ALA A 63 11.17 10.11 -9.37
C ALA A 63 9.72 10.36 -8.94
N GLU A 64 8.82 9.40 -9.21
CA GLU A 64 7.48 9.43 -8.65
C GLU A 64 7.55 9.22 -7.14
N GLU A 65 6.75 9.96 -6.39
CA GLU A 65 6.71 9.88 -4.93
C GLU A 65 5.39 9.29 -4.46
N VAL A 66 5.47 8.20 -3.70
CA VAL A 66 4.31 7.49 -3.17
C VAL A 66 4.28 7.63 -1.66
N GLY A 67 3.25 8.32 -1.14
CA GLY A 67 3.00 8.45 0.28
C GLY A 67 2.16 7.28 0.79
N VAL A 68 2.61 6.63 1.86
CA VAL A 68 1.91 5.52 2.52
C VAL A 68 1.67 5.87 3.97
N THR A 69 0.41 5.89 4.41
CA THR A 69 0.11 5.96 5.84
C THR A 69 -0.09 4.56 6.40
N LEU A 70 0.63 4.20 7.46
CA LEU A 70 0.46 2.95 8.18
C LEU A 70 -0.01 3.21 9.60
N TYR A 71 -1.08 2.53 10.00
CA TYR A 71 -1.44 2.40 11.40
C TYR A 71 -0.69 1.19 11.96
N ALA A 72 0.24 1.41 12.88
CA ALA A 72 1.01 0.36 13.52
C ALA A 72 0.53 0.14 14.95
N GLY A 73 0.42 -1.12 15.36
CA GLY A 73 0.03 -1.49 16.72
C GLY A 73 0.42 -2.91 17.04
N ASP A 74 -0.31 -3.49 17.97
CA ASP A 74 -0.04 -4.78 18.59
C ASP A 74 -1.31 -5.62 18.74
N THR A 75 -1.14 -6.91 19.02
CA THR A 75 -2.24 -7.83 19.35
C THR A 75 -2.54 -7.94 20.85
N GLY A 76 -1.81 -7.21 21.71
CA GLY A 76 -2.02 -7.22 23.16
C GLY A 76 -3.29 -6.51 23.63
N ASN A 77 -3.97 -5.76 22.76
CA ASN A 77 -5.25 -5.10 23.08
C ASN A 77 -6.46 -5.91 22.59
N HIS A 78 -7.53 -5.92 23.39
CA HIS A 78 -8.83 -6.43 22.94
C HIS A 78 -9.52 -5.52 21.91
N THR A 79 -9.16 -4.24 21.83
CA THR A 79 -9.69 -3.32 20.80
C THR A 79 -8.96 -3.52 19.46
N PRO A 80 -9.67 -3.86 18.36
CA PRO A 80 -9.08 -4.01 17.03
C PRO A 80 -8.29 -2.78 16.57
N LEU A 81 -7.23 -2.99 15.78
CA LEU A 81 -6.37 -1.91 15.29
C LEU A 81 -7.14 -0.84 14.50
N LEU A 82 -8.05 -1.25 13.62
CA LEU A 82 -8.84 -0.31 12.81
C LEU A 82 -9.80 0.52 13.66
N GLU A 83 -10.36 -0.05 14.73
CA GLU A 83 -11.18 0.68 15.69
C GLU A 83 -10.33 1.72 16.45
N ARG A 84 -9.12 1.35 16.88
CA ARG A 84 -8.14 2.29 17.46
C ARG A 84 -7.78 3.41 16.49
N ALA A 85 -7.74 3.12 15.19
CA ALA A 85 -7.47 4.10 14.14
C ALA A 85 -8.69 4.99 13.80
N GLY A 86 -9.85 4.75 14.43
CA GLY A 86 -11.10 5.44 14.12
C GLY A 86 -11.66 5.08 12.73
N LYS A 87 -11.25 3.94 12.17
CA LYS A 87 -11.65 3.46 10.85
C LYS A 87 -12.77 2.43 10.97
N LYS A 88 -13.75 2.54 10.08
CA LYS A 88 -14.89 1.62 9.99
C LYS A 88 -14.65 0.43 9.05
N SER A 89 -13.63 0.52 8.20
CA SER A 89 -13.30 -0.47 7.18
C SER A 89 -11.78 -0.59 7.05
N SER A 90 -11.31 -1.77 6.65
CA SER A 90 -9.94 -2.03 6.21
C SER A 90 -9.70 -1.60 4.76
N VAL A 91 -10.78 -1.36 4.01
CA VAL A 91 -10.75 -0.92 2.61
C VAL A 91 -10.42 0.57 2.57
N ILE A 92 -9.44 0.92 1.76
CA ILE A 92 -9.06 2.30 1.44
C ILE A 92 -9.34 2.59 -0.03
N ASP A 93 -9.68 3.84 -0.32
CA ASP A 93 -9.70 4.34 -1.70
C ASP A 93 -8.26 4.46 -2.22
N MET A 94 -8.06 4.10 -3.47
CA MET A 94 -6.75 4.15 -4.14
C MET A 94 -6.71 5.32 -5.12
N PRO A 95 -5.57 6.04 -5.24
CA PRO A 95 -5.39 7.03 -6.29
C PRO A 95 -5.51 6.39 -7.67
N GLU A 96 -6.15 7.08 -8.61
CA GLU A 96 -6.37 6.59 -9.98
C GLU A 96 -5.07 6.16 -10.68
N ALA A 97 -3.96 6.85 -10.38
CA ALA A 97 -2.62 6.54 -10.89
C ALA A 97 -2.14 5.12 -10.50
N THR A 98 -2.64 4.51 -9.42
CA THR A 98 -2.22 3.15 -9.06
C THR A 98 -2.94 2.05 -9.86
N GLY A 99 -3.82 2.43 -10.80
CA GLY A 99 -4.62 1.49 -11.58
C GLY A 99 -5.67 0.72 -10.77
N CYS A 100 -5.92 1.13 -9.53
CA CYS A 100 -6.85 0.50 -8.59
C CYS A 100 -7.91 1.49 -8.10
N THR A 101 -9.06 0.98 -7.70
CA THR A 101 -10.13 1.77 -7.07
C THR A 101 -10.09 1.67 -5.55
N GLU A 102 -9.85 0.46 -5.05
CA GLU A 102 -9.87 0.13 -3.63
C GLU A 102 -8.75 -0.84 -3.29
N ALA A 103 -8.23 -0.80 -2.07
CA ALA A 103 -7.30 -1.79 -1.57
C ALA A 103 -7.49 -2.08 -0.08
N THR A 104 -6.97 -3.23 0.35
CA THR A 104 -6.81 -3.63 1.74
C THR A 104 -5.38 -4.13 1.93
N MET A 105 -4.78 -3.81 3.07
CA MET A 105 -3.47 -4.34 3.43
C MET A 105 -3.42 -4.59 4.93
N SER A 106 -2.97 -5.79 5.30
CA SER A 106 -2.67 -6.18 6.66
C SER A 106 -1.26 -6.72 6.72
N ILE A 107 -0.51 -6.30 7.74
CA ILE A 107 0.86 -6.74 7.98
C ILE A 107 0.94 -7.28 9.40
N ALA A 108 1.62 -8.40 9.57
CA ALA A 108 2.00 -8.94 10.85
C ALA A 108 3.51 -9.17 10.87
N ALA A 109 4.15 -8.86 12.00
CA ALA A 109 5.56 -9.13 12.20
C ALA A 109 5.83 -9.58 13.63
N GLU A 110 6.38 -10.78 13.76
CA GLU A 110 6.78 -11.35 15.04
C GLU A 110 7.97 -10.60 15.62
N PRO A 111 8.02 -10.38 16.92
CA PRO A 111 9.23 -9.89 17.55
C PRO A 111 10.24 -11.04 17.58
N GLY A 112 11.41 -10.84 16.97
CA GLY A 112 12.47 -11.85 16.98
C GLY A 112 13.32 -11.77 18.25
N ASN A 113 14.14 -12.81 18.47
CA ASN A 113 15.09 -12.87 19.58
C ASN A 113 16.30 -11.90 19.44
N GLY A 114 16.33 -11.06 18.39
CA GLY A 114 17.38 -10.08 18.10
C GLY A 114 16.84 -8.67 17.80
N GLU A 115 17.63 -7.83 17.12
CA GLU A 115 17.19 -6.49 16.69
C GLU A 115 16.09 -6.51 15.60
N TYR A 116 15.82 -7.68 15.02
CA TYR A 116 14.95 -7.90 13.86
C TYR A 116 13.91 -9.00 14.13
N PRO A 117 12.75 -8.98 13.45
CA PRO A 117 11.72 -10.02 13.56
C PRO A 117 12.21 -11.36 13.01
N ASP A 118 11.68 -12.46 13.55
CA ASP A 118 11.94 -13.81 13.01
C ASP A 118 11.04 -14.09 11.77
N PHE A 119 9.85 -13.49 11.72
CA PHE A 119 8.84 -13.70 10.67
C PHE A 119 8.03 -12.42 10.40
N SER A 120 7.71 -12.19 9.12
CA SER A 120 6.74 -11.17 8.72
C SER A 120 5.87 -11.59 7.54
N GLU A 121 4.62 -11.16 7.56
CA GLU A 121 3.62 -11.45 6.53
C GLU A 121 2.89 -10.17 6.11
N ALA A 122 2.74 -10.00 4.80
CA ALA A 122 1.90 -8.97 4.20
C ALA A 122 0.79 -9.62 3.35
N VAL A 123 -0.46 -9.27 3.66
CA VAL A 123 -1.63 -9.69 2.87
C VAL A 123 -2.25 -8.46 2.25
N ILE A 124 -2.29 -8.43 0.91
CA ILE A 124 -2.70 -7.27 0.13
C ILE A 124 -3.74 -7.70 -0.90
N GLY A 125 -4.89 -7.04 -0.86
CA GLY A 125 -5.95 -7.18 -1.85
C GLY A 125 -6.23 -5.84 -2.48
N ALA A 126 -6.39 -5.79 -3.80
CA ALA A 126 -6.80 -4.57 -4.49
C ALA A 126 -7.82 -4.88 -5.57
N LYS A 127 -8.69 -3.91 -5.84
CA LYS A 127 -9.65 -3.95 -6.94
C LYS A 127 -9.16 -3.06 -8.07
N MET A 128 -8.82 -3.68 -9.20
CA MET A 128 -8.34 -2.96 -10.37
C MET A 128 -9.44 -2.09 -10.99
N SER A 129 -9.04 -0.94 -11.53
CA SER A 129 -9.93 -0.07 -12.31
C SER A 129 -10.30 -0.75 -13.62
N GLY A 130 -11.57 -0.62 -14.04
CA GLY A 130 -12.03 -1.09 -15.35
C GLY A 130 -11.80 -0.09 -16.45
N ILE A 131 -11.28 -0.54 -17.59
CA ILE A 131 -11.03 0.27 -18.78
C ILE A 131 -11.87 -0.29 -19.94
N ALA A 132 -12.74 0.56 -20.49
CA ALA A 132 -13.65 0.13 -21.55
C ALA A 132 -12.89 -0.11 -22.85
N GLY A 133 -13.03 -1.32 -23.42
CA GLY A 133 -12.38 -1.69 -24.68
C GLY A 133 -10.90 -2.01 -24.57
N GLU A 134 -10.39 -2.22 -23.35
CA GLU A 134 -9.05 -2.77 -23.10
C GLU A 134 -8.96 -4.20 -23.66
N ASP A 135 -7.88 -4.50 -24.36
CA ASP A 135 -7.61 -5.86 -24.84
C ASP A 135 -6.92 -6.70 -23.76
N LEU A 136 -7.01 -8.02 -23.88
CA LEU A 136 -6.49 -8.96 -22.88
C LEU A 136 -4.99 -8.80 -22.62
N ALA A 137 -4.17 -8.54 -23.65
CA ALA A 137 -2.73 -8.42 -23.46
C ALA A 137 -2.38 -7.15 -22.66
N THR A 138 -3.09 -6.06 -22.91
CA THR A 138 -2.96 -4.82 -22.13
C THR A 138 -3.45 -5.01 -20.69
N LEU A 139 -4.55 -5.75 -20.49
CA LEU A 139 -5.07 -6.08 -19.16
C LEU A 139 -4.07 -6.91 -18.34
N GLU A 140 -3.48 -7.95 -18.93
CA GLU A 140 -2.46 -8.80 -18.27
C GLU A 140 -1.22 -7.98 -17.85
N GLN A 141 -0.76 -7.07 -18.72
CA GLN A 141 0.35 -6.17 -18.38
C GLN A 141 -0.01 -5.24 -17.23
N ARG A 142 -1.23 -4.71 -17.22
CA ARG A 142 -1.71 -3.83 -16.15
C ARG A 142 -1.85 -4.58 -14.83
N GLU A 143 -2.36 -5.81 -14.87
CA GLU A 143 -2.49 -6.67 -13.69
C GLU A 143 -1.11 -6.95 -13.09
N GLN A 144 -0.10 -7.24 -13.92
CA GLN A 144 1.26 -7.44 -13.44
C GLN A 144 1.85 -6.17 -12.81
N ALA A 145 1.70 -5.02 -13.47
CA ALA A 145 2.17 -3.74 -12.93
C ALA A 145 1.50 -3.39 -11.57
N VAL A 146 0.20 -3.68 -11.43
CA VAL A 146 -0.51 -3.54 -10.15
C VAL A 146 0.08 -4.48 -9.10
N LYS A 147 0.30 -5.76 -9.42
CA LYS A 147 0.87 -6.73 -8.48
C LYS A 147 2.27 -6.31 -8.01
N ASP A 148 3.12 -5.85 -8.92
CA ASP A 148 4.48 -5.40 -8.61
C ASP A 148 4.45 -4.16 -7.70
N PHE A 149 3.55 -3.21 -7.97
CA PHE A 149 3.34 -2.04 -7.11
C PHE A 149 2.85 -2.43 -5.71
N LEU A 150 1.85 -3.31 -5.61
CA LEU A 150 1.33 -3.79 -4.33
C LEU A 150 2.39 -4.56 -3.54
N GLN A 151 3.22 -5.36 -4.21
CA GLN A 151 4.36 -6.06 -3.59
C GLN A 151 5.31 -5.07 -2.94
N ALA A 152 5.73 -4.05 -3.68
CA ALA A 152 6.61 -3.02 -3.16
C ALA A 152 6.00 -2.27 -1.98
N LEU A 153 4.69 -1.99 -2.01
CA LEU A 153 3.98 -1.40 -0.86
C LEU A 153 4.05 -2.31 0.38
N GLY A 154 3.84 -3.62 0.21
CA GLY A 154 3.95 -4.60 1.28
C GLY A 154 5.35 -4.64 1.90
N GLU A 155 6.37 -4.64 1.04
CA GLU A 155 7.78 -4.63 1.45
C GLU A 155 8.14 -3.38 2.24
N VAL A 156 7.92 -2.17 1.68
CA VAL A 156 8.28 -0.93 2.36
C VAL A 156 7.50 -0.74 3.67
N ALA A 157 6.26 -1.19 3.70
CA ALA A 157 5.43 -1.11 4.90
C ALA A 157 5.90 -2.09 5.98
N THR A 158 6.29 -3.30 5.58
CA THR A 158 6.88 -4.29 6.48
C THR A 158 8.22 -3.78 6.99
N CYS A 159 9.14 -3.37 6.11
CA CYS A 159 10.42 -2.76 6.49
C CYS A 159 10.21 -1.59 7.47
N ALA A 160 9.28 -0.68 7.19
CA ALA A 160 8.99 0.43 8.09
C ALA A 160 8.59 -0.05 9.49
N LEU A 161 7.78 -1.11 9.63
CA LEU A 161 7.40 -1.67 10.94
C LEU A 161 8.60 -2.25 11.71
N LEU A 162 9.70 -2.57 11.01
CA LEU A 162 10.85 -3.30 11.52
C LEU A 162 12.10 -2.44 11.72
N LEU A 163 12.20 -1.30 11.02
CA LEU A 163 13.37 -0.42 11.05
C LEU A 163 13.75 0.07 12.45
N LYS A 164 12.78 0.13 13.36
CA LYS A 164 12.90 0.78 14.66
C LYS A 164 12.59 -0.18 15.80
N ASN A 165 13.30 0.01 16.92
CA ASN A 165 12.93 -0.64 18.17
C ASN A 165 11.55 -0.13 18.63
N PHE A 166 10.93 -0.89 19.51
CA PHE A 166 9.58 -0.60 20.01
C PHE A 166 9.43 0.82 20.60
N SER A 167 10.45 1.34 21.30
CA SER A 167 10.39 2.67 21.92
C SER A 167 10.37 3.81 20.89
N GLU A 168 10.95 3.63 19.72
CA GLU A 168 10.90 4.58 18.61
C GLU A 168 9.62 4.40 17.80
N LEU A 169 9.24 3.14 17.53
CA LEU A 169 8.03 2.81 16.80
C LEU A 169 6.77 3.34 17.49
N SER A 170 6.68 3.24 18.82
CA SER A 170 5.57 3.76 19.62
C SER A 170 5.40 5.28 19.59
N LYS A 171 6.39 6.04 19.10
CA LYS A 171 6.31 7.50 18.91
C LYS A 171 5.84 7.89 17.51
N GLY A 172 5.87 6.96 16.56
CA GLY A 172 5.62 7.24 15.16
C GLY A 172 6.80 7.93 14.49
N PHE A 173 6.89 7.78 13.17
CA PHE A 173 7.95 8.37 12.37
C PHE A 173 7.59 8.35 10.89
N VAL A 174 8.46 8.96 10.08
CA VAL A 174 8.43 8.88 8.63
C VAL A 174 9.70 8.16 8.17
N ALA A 175 9.56 7.14 7.34
CA ALA A 175 10.65 6.48 6.65
C ALA A 175 10.57 6.76 5.15
N THR A 176 11.73 6.98 4.53
CA THR A 176 11.85 7.17 3.09
C THR A 176 12.63 6.01 2.51
N PHE A 177 12.07 5.35 1.51
CA PHE A 177 12.71 4.26 0.76
C PHE A 177 12.93 4.74 -0.66
N LYS A 178 14.19 4.88 -1.07
CA LYS A 178 14.54 5.21 -2.45
C LYS A 178 14.55 3.94 -3.31
N PRO A 179 14.53 4.09 -4.64
CA PRO A 179 14.90 3.03 -5.56
C PRO A 179 16.16 2.28 -5.11
N GLY A 180 16.08 0.95 -5.00
CA GLY A 180 17.17 0.09 -4.54
C GLY A 180 17.39 0.02 -3.01
N ASP A 181 16.75 0.88 -2.21
CA ASP A 181 16.77 0.79 -0.74
C ASP A 181 15.69 -0.15 -0.18
N ARG A 182 14.78 -0.63 -1.06
CA ARG A 182 13.79 -1.67 -0.78
C ARG A 182 14.53 -2.99 -0.60
N LYS A 183 15.02 -3.24 0.62
CA LYS A 183 15.57 -4.55 1.00
C LYS A 183 14.43 -5.46 1.39
N GLU A 184 14.50 -6.72 0.98
CA GLU A 184 13.65 -7.76 1.52
C GLU A 184 13.70 -7.70 3.06
N PRO A 185 12.54 -7.75 3.75
CA PRO A 185 12.52 -7.73 5.21
C PRO A 185 13.43 -8.81 5.77
N SER A 186 14.22 -8.48 6.79
CA SER A 186 15.05 -9.45 7.49
C SER A 186 14.19 -10.54 8.14
N GLY A 187 14.62 -11.80 8.05
CA GLY A 187 13.83 -12.96 8.48
C GLY A 187 13.04 -13.55 7.31
N ASP A 188 12.12 -14.47 7.59
CA ASP A 188 11.25 -15.01 6.55
C ASP A 188 10.13 -14.00 6.26
N PHE A 189 10.03 -13.53 5.01
CA PHE A 189 8.96 -12.65 4.55
C PHE A 189 8.03 -13.36 3.58
N TYR A 190 6.74 -13.35 3.89
CA TYR A 190 5.70 -13.89 3.02
C TYR A 190 4.76 -12.78 2.56
N SER A 191 4.45 -12.77 1.28
CA SER A 191 3.50 -11.83 0.69
C SER A 191 2.41 -12.60 -0.06
N THR A 192 1.16 -12.30 0.25
CA THR A 192 0.00 -12.77 -0.50
C THR A 192 -0.66 -11.58 -1.16
N ILE A 193 -0.65 -11.54 -2.49
CA ILE A 193 -1.20 -10.43 -3.27
C ILE A 193 -2.34 -10.95 -4.14
N THR A 194 -3.46 -10.24 -4.09
CA THR A 194 -4.60 -10.45 -4.98
C THR A 194 -4.99 -9.14 -5.62
N ALA A 195 -5.00 -9.10 -6.95
CA ALA A 195 -5.53 -7.99 -7.74
C ALA A 195 -6.79 -8.51 -8.45
N ASP A 196 -7.96 -8.10 -7.99
CA ASP A 196 -9.23 -8.48 -8.58
C ASP A 196 -9.42 -7.69 -9.88
N SER A 197 -9.30 -8.40 -11.00
CA SER A 197 -9.39 -7.81 -12.33
C SER A 197 -10.86 -7.76 -12.78
N PRO A 198 -11.27 -6.67 -13.44
CA PRO A 198 -12.67 -6.43 -13.79
C PRO A 198 -13.27 -7.44 -14.79
N ASP A 199 -12.45 -8.32 -15.39
CA ASP A 199 -12.86 -9.33 -16.37
C ASP A 199 -13.11 -10.73 -15.76
N SER A 200 -12.93 -10.89 -14.43
CA SER A 200 -13.21 -12.13 -13.68
C SER A 200 -14.70 -12.57 -13.71
N SER A 201 -15.57 -11.85 -14.42
CA SER A 201 -17.00 -12.21 -14.56
C SER A 201 -17.35 -12.89 -15.90
N ALA A 202 -16.37 -13.23 -16.73
CA ALA A 202 -16.55 -13.91 -18.00
C ALA A 202 -15.92 -15.32 -18.03
N GLU A 203 -16.33 -16.20 -17.11
CA GLU A 203 -16.27 -17.66 -17.32
C GLU A 203 -17.60 -18.33 -16.95
#